data_AF-A0A951EZ17-F1
#
_entry.id   AF-A0A951EZ17-F1
#
_cell.length_a   1.000
_cell.length_b   1.000
_cell.length_c   1.000
_cell.angle_alpha   90.00
_cell.angle_beta   90.00
_cell.angle_gamma   90.00
#
_symmetry.space_group_name_H-M   'P 1'
#
loop_
_entity.id
_entity.type
_entity.pdbx_description
1 polymer ?
#
loop_
_entity_poly.entity_id
_entity_poly.type
_entity_poly.pdbx_seq_one_letter_code
_entity_poly.pdbx_strand_id
1 'polypeptide(L)' 'LDDILALEDDPLPKGCIRLRKTKDFYRIYAHGAKYRIIYRVLASSHKILVERVRPRPTAYLGLDRWGD' A
#
# COMPACT_ATOMS: atom_id res chain seq x y z
N LEU A 1 -10.00 7.80 -7.65
CA LEU A 1 -10.64 7.45 -6.37
C LEU A 1 -10.83 5.94 -6.31
N ASP A 2 -11.21 5.37 -7.45
CA ASP A 2 -11.45 3.95 -7.73
C ASP A 2 -10.35 3.00 -7.22
N ASP A 3 -9.07 3.38 -7.34
CA ASP A 3 -7.96 2.54 -6.86
C ASP A 3 -8.02 2.26 -5.34
N ILE A 4 -8.50 3.23 -4.55
CA ILE A 4 -8.67 3.06 -3.10
C ILE A 4 -9.95 2.30 -2.81
N LEU A 5 -11.03 2.58 -3.55
CA LEU A 5 -12.32 1.90 -3.35
C LEU A 5 -12.22 0.41 -3.65
N ALA A 6 -11.37 0.00 -4.60
CA ALA A 6 -11.09 -1.41 -4.87
C ALA A 6 -10.55 -2.19 -3.65
N LEU A 7 -9.98 -1.50 -2.66
CA LEU A 7 -9.51 -2.10 -1.41
C LEU A 7 -10.65 -2.51 -0.46
N GLU A 8 -11.85 -1.95 -0.64
CA GLU A 8 -13.02 -2.30 0.17
C GLU A 8 -13.50 -3.73 -0.14
N ASP A 9 -13.49 -4.10 -1.42
CA ASP A 9 -13.92 -5.42 -1.90
C ASP A 9 -12.79 -6.46 -1.84
N ASP A 10 -11.57 -6.08 -2.26
CA ASP A 10 -10.40 -6.95 -2.30
C ASP A 10 -9.19 -6.26 -1.66
N PRO A 11 -8.67 -6.75 -0.51
CA PRO A 11 -7.51 -6.15 0.13
C PRO A 11 -6.22 -6.27 -0.70
N LEU A 12 -6.18 -7.14 -1.70
CA LEU A 12 -5.05 -7.38 -2.61
C LEU A 12 -5.45 -7.22 -4.08
N PRO A 13 -5.97 -6.04 -4.47
CA PRO A 13 -6.58 -5.83 -5.77
C PRO A 13 -5.56 -6.00 -6.89
N LYS A 14 -6.06 -6.18 -8.11
CA LYS A 14 -5.23 -6.37 -9.31
C LYS A 14 -4.17 -5.27 -9.44
N GLY A 15 -2.90 -5.67 -9.57
CA GLY A 15 -1.78 -4.76 -9.71
C GLY A 15 -1.18 -4.28 -8.38
N CYS A 16 -1.71 -4.74 -7.23
CA CYS A 16 -1.01 -4.57 -5.96
C CYS A 16 0.34 -5.30 -5.99
N ILE A 17 1.34 -4.74 -5.31
CA ILE A 17 2.67 -5.32 -5.19
C ILE A 17 3.03 -5.42 -3.71
N ARG A 18 3.34 -6.63 -3.24
CA ARG A 18 3.94 -6.84 -1.92
C ARG A 18 5.34 -6.24 -1.90
N LEU A 19 5.60 -5.39 -0.91
CA LEU A 19 6.92 -4.79 -0.72
C LEU A 19 7.91 -5.82 -0.18
N ARG A 20 9.14 -5.79 -0.73
CA ARG A 20 10.21 -6.70 -0.30
C ARG A 20 10.75 -6.27 1.06
N LYS A 21 11.20 -7.23 1.87
CA LYS A 21 11.85 -7.01 3.19
C LYS A 21 10.95 -6.40 4.27
N THR A 22 9.65 -6.34 4.06
CA THR A 22 8.66 -5.82 5.01
C THR A 22 7.56 -6.86 5.21
N LYS A 23 7.21 -7.18 6.46
CA LYS A 23 6.10 -8.11 6.74
C LYS A 23 4.76 -7.42 6.43
N ASP A 24 4.07 -7.94 5.43
CA ASP A 24 2.67 -7.63 5.10
C ASP A 24 2.38 -6.20 4.66
N PHE A 25 3.38 -5.58 4.03
CA PHE A 25 3.20 -4.32 3.32
C PHE A 25 2.95 -4.55 1.83
N TYR A 26 2.00 -3.79 1.32
CA TYR A 26 1.55 -3.80 -0.05
C TYR A 26 1.53 -2.39 -0.60
N ARG A 27 1.53 -2.29 -1.92
CA ARG A 27 1.44 -1.02 -2.63
C ARG A 27 0.54 -1.11 -3.84
N ILE A 28 -0.36 -0.14 -3.96
CA ILE A 28 -1.12 0.14 -5.18
C ILE A 28 -0.70 1.49 -5.79
N TYR A 29 -1.03 1.65 -7.07
CA TYR A 29 -0.91 2.92 -7.77
C TYR A 29 -2.18 3.73 -7.57
N ALA A 30 -2.06 5.05 -7.55
CA ALA A 30 -3.21 5.95 -7.52
C ALA A 30 -3.02 7.11 -8.49
N HIS A 31 -4.14 7.58 -9.06
CA HIS A 31 -4.21 8.76 -9.93
C HIS A 31 -3.20 8.67 -11.10
N GLY A 32 -3.39 7.67 -11.98
CA GLY A 32 -2.53 7.46 -13.14
C GLY A 32 -1.08 7.16 -12.77
N ALA A 33 -0.85 6.42 -11.67
CA ALA A 33 0.46 6.06 -11.13
C ALA A 33 1.36 7.23 -10.68
N LYS A 34 0.81 8.44 -10.55
CA LYS A 34 1.52 9.60 -9.98
C LYS A 34 1.79 9.42 -8.48
N TYR A 35 0.86 8.74 -7.80
CA TYR A 35 0.96 8.44 -6.38
C TYR A 35 1.10 6.93 -6.15
N ARG A 36 1.73 6.61 -5.02
CA ARG A 36 1.80 5.27 -4.45
C ARG A 36 1.13 5.31 -3.09
N ILE A 37 0.26 4.35 -2.87
CA ILE A 37 -0.34 4.09 -1.58
C ILE A 37 0.35 2.87 -1.01
N ILE A 38 0.92 3.00 0.18
CA ILE A 38 1.53 1.90 0.92
C ILE A 38 0.62 1.60 2.09
N TYR A 39 0.25 0.33 2.23
CA TYR A 39 -0.68 -0.12 3.25
C TYR A 39 -0.29 -1.51 3.74
N ARG A 40 -0.89 -1.91 4.86
CA ARG A 40 -0.85 -3.28 5.37
C ARG A 40 -2.25 -3.81 5.62
N VAL A 41 -2.40 -5.13 5.49
CA VAL A 41 -3.65 -5.84 5.74
C VAL A 41 -3.59 -6.44 7.14
N LEU A 42 -4.47 -5.97 8.03
CA LEU A 42 -4.62 -6.49 9.38
C LEU A 42 -5.71 -7.57 9.37
N ALA A 43 -5.34 -8.77 8.92
CA ALA A 43 -6.26 -9.88 8.64
C ALA A 43 -7.19 -10.23 9.83
N SER A 44 -6.69 -10.20 11.07
CA SER A 44 -7.49 -10.48 12.27
C SER A 44 -8.62 -9.50 12.53
N SER A 45 -8.53 -8.29 11.97
CA SER A 45 -9.48 -7.20 12.21
C SER A 45 -10.21 -6.74 10.96
N HIS A 46 -9.95 -7.38 9.81
CA HIS A 46 -10.49 -6.99 8.50
C HIS A 46 -10.24 -5.50 8.19
N LYS A 47 -9.04 -5.00 8.55
CA LYS A 47 -8.66 -3.60 8.36
C LYS A 47 -7.53 -3.48 7.36
N ILE A 48 -7.61 -2.42 6.56
CA ILE A 48 -6.50 -1.94 5.75
C ILE A 48 -5.96 -0.68 6.42
N LEU A 49 -4.71 -0.72 6.84
CA LEU A 49 -4.05 0.46 7.39
C LEU A 49 -3.21 1.10 6.29
N VAL A 50 -3.66 2.26 5.81
CA VAL A 50 -2.89 3.10 4.89
C VAL A 50 -1.83 3.83 5.68
N GLU A 51 -0.58 3.51 5.40
CA GLU A 51 0.59 4.06 6.10
C GLU A 51 1.08 5.31 5.40
N ARG A 52 1.00 5.33 4.06
CA ARG A 52 1.48 6.44 3.25
C ARG A 52 0.66 6.60 1.97
N VAL A 53 0.42 7.85 1.63
CA VAL A 53 -0.02 8.29 0.29
C VAL A 53 0.99 9.33 -0.18
N ARG A 54 1.83 9.00 -1.15
CA ARG A 54 2.97 9.85 -1.55
C ARG A 54 3.24 9.77 -3.05
N PRO A 55 3.79 10.84 -3.66
CA PRO A 55 4.29 10.79 -5.03
C PRO A 55 5.30 9.68 -5.25
N ARG A 56 5.38 9.16 -6.50
CA ARG A 56 6.31 8.08 -6.88
C ARG A 56 7.75 8.25 -6.33
N PRO A 57 8.40 9.43 -6.45
CA PRO A 57 9.79 9.59 -6.04
C PRO A 57 10.00 9.49 -4.53
N THR A 58 9.01 9.88 -3.73
CA THR A 58 9.14 10.01 -2.27
C THR A 58 8.43 8.92 -1.49
N ALA A 59 7.71 8.03 -2.17
CA ALA A 59 6.87 7.02 -1.53
C ALA A 59 7.61 6.07 -0.58
N TYR A 60 8.90 5.82 -0.83
CA TYR A 60 9.70 4.86 -0.05
C TYR A 60 10.68 5.52 0.93
N LEU A 61 10.76 6.85 0.96
CA LEU A 61 11.73 7.54 1.81
C LEU A 61 11.46 7.24 3.29
N GLY A 62 12.40 6.61 3.99
CA GLY A 62 12.28 6.24 5.40
C GLY A 62 11.40 4.99 5.66
N LEU A 63 11.15 4.16 4.64
CA LEU A 63 10.45 2.87 4.79
C LEU A 63 11.42 1.71 5.12
N ASP A 64 12.70 1.90 4.83
CA ASP A 64 13.84 1.02 5.13
C ASP A 64 14.02 0.69 6.63
N ARG A 65 13.36 1.44 7.53
CA ARG A 65 13.38 1.21 8.98
C ARG A 65 12.31 0.24 9.52
N TRP A 66 11.57 -0.43 8.63
CA TRP A 66 10.36 -1.20 8.99
C TRP A 66 10.59 -2.72 8.95
N GLY A 67 11.85 -3.13 8.88
CA GLY A 67 12.30 -4.53 8.82
C GLY A 67 12.81 -5.10 10.14
N ASP A 68 12.76 -4.34 11.24
CA ASP A 68 13.16 -4.74 12.59
C ASP A 68 11.96 -5.17 13.44
#